data_AF-A0A242CDN0-F1
#
_entry.id   AF-A0A242CDN0-F1
#
_cell.length_a   1.000
_cell.length_b   1.000
_cell.length_c   1.000
_cell.angle_alpha   90.00
_cell.angle_beta   90.00
_cell.angle_gamma   90.00
#
_symmetry.space_group_name_H-M   'P 1'
#
loop_
_entity.id
_entity.type
_entity.pdbx_description
1 polymer ?
#
loop_
_entity_poly.entity_id
_entity_poly.type
_entity_poly.pdbx_seq_one_letter_code
_entity_poly.pdbx_strand_id
1 'polypeptide(L)' 'MNKVHVVKGFEGGEMEICGIYKQWSAAYEAAKSLEEHEEYDSVEIEEWAIQ' A
#
# COMPACT_ATOMS: atom_id res chain seq x y z
N MET A 1 -4.28 18.25 9.01
CA MET A 1 -4.82 17.52 7.85
C MET A 1 -4.89 16.05 8.23
N ASN A 2 -6.05 15.42 8.06
CA ASN A 2 -6.14 13.97 8.18
C ASN A 2 -5.44 13.36 6.96
N LYS A 3 -4.60 12.36 7.18
CA LYS A 3 -3.92 11.62 6.11
C LYS A 3 -4.13 10.13 6.30
N VAL A 4 -4.06 9.40 5.20
CA VAL A 4 -4.00 7.94 5.17
C VAL A 4 -2.83 7.48 4.32
N HIS A 5 -2.40 6.26 4.59
CA HIS A 5 -1.34 5.56 3.87
C HIS A 5 -2.01 4.50 3.00
N VAL A 6 -1.83 4.60 1.70
CA VAL A 6 -2.42 3.70 0.70
C VAL A 6 -1.33 2.75 0.23
N VAL A 7 -1.56 1.46 0.39
CA VAL A 7 -0.69 0.41 -0.13
C VAL A 7 -1.19 0.03 -1.52
N LYS A 8 -0.28 0.07 -2.50
CA LYS A 8 -0.55 -0.26 -3.90
C LYS A 8 0.29 -1.46 -4.31
N GLY A 9 -0.34 -2.43 -4.96
CA GLY A 9 0.32 -3.54 -5.62
C GLY A 9 0.36 -3.29 -7.12
N PHE A 10 1.46 -3.69 -7.76
CA PHE A 10 1.64 -3.59 -9.21
C PHE A 10 2.03 -4.95 -9.77
N GLU A 11 1.26 -5.45 -10.73
CA GLU A 11 1.50 -6.74 -11.38
C GLU A 11 1.20 -6.61 -12.88
N GLY A 12 2.14 -6.98 -13.74
CA GLY A 12 1.91 -6.99 -15.19
C GLY A 12 1.59 -5.60 -15.79
N GLY A 13 1.98 -4.52 -15.12
CA GLY A 13 1.69 -3.14 -15.51
C GLY A 13 0.31 -2.62 -15.07
N GLU A 14 -0.47 -3.43 -14.36
CA GLU A 14 -1.69 -3.00 -13.69
C GLU A 14 -1.38 -2.56 -12.25
N MET A 15 -2.25 -1.71 -11.69
CA MET A 15 -2.14 -1.22 -10.32
C MET A 15 -3.44 -1.45 -9.59
N GLU A 16 -3.35 -1.94 -8.36
CA GLU A 16 -4.47 -2.09 -7.46
C GLU A 16 -4.20 -1.52 -6.07
N ILE A 17 -5.29 -1.14 -5.39
CA ILE A 17 -5.22 -0.67 -4.00
C ILE A 17 -5.42 -1.87 -3.08
N CYS A 18 -4.34 -2.32 -2.45
CA CYS A 18 -4.36 -3.47 -1.55
C CYS A 18 -4.80 -3.09 -0.12
N GLY A 19 -4.70 -1.80 0.25
CA GLY A 19 -5.19 -1.34 1.55
C GLY A 19 -5.06 0.15 1.81
N ILE A 20 -5.86 0.66 2.75
CA ILE A 20 -5.85 2.07 3.20
C ILE A 20 -5.79 2.11 4.72
N TYR A 21 -4.76 2.75 5.27
CA TYR A 21 -4.46 2.71 6.70
C TYR A 21 -4.30 4.11 7.28
N LYS A 22 -4.78 4.33 8.51
CA LYS A 22 -4.55 5.59 9.24
C LYS A 22 -3.14 5.71 9.81
N GLN A 23 -2.46 4.58 10.02
CA GLN A 23 -1.15 4.52 10.66
C GLN A 23 -0.12 3.95 9.69
N TRP A 24 1.06 4.57 9.64
CA TRP A 24 2.18 4.13 8.82
C TRP A 24 2.60 2.69 9.13
N SER A 25 2.68 2.32 10.42
CA SER A 25 3.07 0.97 10.83
C SER A 25 2.16 -0.11 10.25
N ALA A 26 0.84 0.12 10.24
CA ALA A 26 -0.10 -0.83 9.67
C ALA A 26 0.04 -0.96 8.15
N ALA A 27 0.28 0.15 7.43
CA ALA A 27 0.56 0.12 6.00
C ALA A 27 1.88 -0.60 5.68
N TYR A 28 2.91 -0.37 6.49
CA TYR A 28 4.21 -1.01 6.33
C TYR A 28 4.14 -2.52 6.53
N GLU A 29 3.50 -3.00 7.60
CA GLU A 29 3.33 -4.44 7.83
C GLU A 29 2.52 -5.10 6.70
N ALA A 30 1.48 -4.42 6.20
CA ALA A 30 0.71 -4.90 5.05
C ALA A 30 1.57 -4.99 3.79
N ALA A 31 2.30 -3.92 3.44
CA ALA A 31 3.17 -3.90 2.26
C ALA A 31 4.24 -5.00 2.32
N LYS A 32 4.89 -5.15 3.48
CA LYS A 32 5.90 -6.19 3.71
C LYS A 32 5.32 -7.60 3.56
N SER A 33 4.10 -7.83 4.05
CA SER A 33 3.42 -9.10 3.87
C SER A 33 3.15 -9.41 2.39
N LEU A 34 2.77 -8.40 1.59
CA LEU A 34 2.53 -8.58 0.16
C LEU A 34 3.83 -8.86 -0.61
N GLU A 35 4.92 -8.16 -0.27
CA GLU A 35 6.25 -8.43 -0.82
C GLU A 35 6.72 -9.86 -0.50
N GLU A 36 6.47 -10.36 0.72
CA GLU A 36 6.83 -11.72 1.13
C GLU A 36 6.03 -12.82 0.41
N HIS A 37 4.85 -12.49 -0.12
CA HIS A 37 4.00 -13.44 -0.84
C HIS A 37 4.27 -13.49 -2.36
N GLU A 38 5.17 -12.64 -2.89
CA GLU A 38 5.51 -12.54 -4.32
C GLU A 38 4.27 -12.40 -5.23
N GLU A 39 3.20 -11.80 -4.72
CA GLU A 39 1.92 -11.64 -5.45
C GLU A 39 1.99 -10.50 -6.48
N TYR A 40 2.92 -9.56 -6.30
CA TYR A 40 3.10 -8.38 -7.14
C TYR A 40 4.58 -8.22 -7.52
N ASP A 41 4.83 -7.77 -8.77
CA ASP A 41 6.13 -7.27 -9.22
C ASP A 41 6.72 -6.19 -8.30
N SER A 42 5.86 -5.33 -7.73
CA SER A 42 6.26 -4.32 -6.75
C SER A 42 5.10 -3.84 -5.86
N VAL A 43 5.44 -3.34 -4.68
CA VAL A 43 4.49 -2.75 -3.72
C VAL A 43 4.96 -1.36 -3.31
N GLU A 44 4.06 -0.39 -3.30
CA GLU A 44 4.36 1.00 -2.91
C GLU A 44 3.40 1.49 -1.80
N ILE A 45 3.87 2.42 -0.98
CA ILE A 45 3.05 3.11 0.02
C ILE A 45 3.02 4.61 -0.28
N GLU A 46 1.83 5.15 -0.51
CA GLU A 46 1.60 6.59 -0.72
C GLU A 46 0.84 7.24 0.43
N GLU A 47 1.07 8.53 0.67
CA GLU A 47 0.30 9.32 1.63
C GLU A 47 -0.77 10.16 0.92
N TRP A 48 -2.04 9.95 1.26
CA TRP A 48 -3.16 10.72 0.70
C TRP A 48 -3.77 11.63 1.77
N ALA A 49 -3.99 12.89 1.42
CA ALA A 49 -4.72 13.84 2.26
C ALA A 49 -6.23 13.60 2.16
N ILE A 50 -6.91 13.60 3.30
CA ILE A 50 -8.37 13.51 3.39
C ILE A 50 -8.92 14.91 3.66
N GLN A 51 -9.87 15.33 2.82
CA GLN A 51 -10.63 16.58 2.96
C GLN A 51 -11.78 16.44 3.96
#